data_AF-A0A959N5N5-F1
#
_entry.id   AF-A0A959N5N5-F1
#
_cell.length_a   1.000
_cell.length_b   1.000
_cell.length_c   1.000
_cell.angle_alpha   90.00
_cell.angle_beta   90.00
_cell.angle_gamma   90.00
#
_symmetry.space_group_name_H-M   'P 1'
#
loop_
_entity.id
_entity.type
_entity.pdbx_description
1 polymer ?
#
loop_
_entity_poly.entity_id
_entity_poly.type
_entity_poly.pdbx_seq_one_letter_code
_entity_poly.pdbx_strand_id
1 'polypeptide(L)'
;IGLGLDYTSKFKNTLKEMEIKLNNNDIITLFTDGINESVNEELEEFGYNRLEEIIKNNSNLSVEELSNKIMKSVTTFSRNSSQHDDITLILIKWNSYKNLKGEI
;
A
#
# COMPACT_ATOMS: atom_id res chain seq x y z
N ILE A 1 -6.89 -0.34 -12.58
CA ILE A 1 -8.34 -0.63 -12.42
C ILE A 1 -9.07 -0.14 -13.68
N GLY A 2 -9.69 -1.04 -14.45
CA GLY A 2 -10.47 -0.70 -15.64
C GLY A 2 -11.94 -0.51 -15.28
N LEU A 3 -12.33 0.71 -14.89
CA LEU A 3 -13.74 1.04 -14.73
C LEU A 3 -14.39 1.12 -16.12
N GLY A 4 -15.46 0.35 -16.35
CA GLY A 4 -16.26 0.40 -17.59
C GLY A 4 -15.76 -0.45 -18.76
N LEU A 5 -14.79 -1.36 -18.54
CA LEU A 5 -14.28 -2.26 -19.59
C LEU A 5 -15.21 -3.44 -19.89
N ASP A 6 -16.03 -3.86 -18.93
CA ASP A 6 -16.95 -4.96 -19.08
C ASP A 6 -18.21 -4.75 -18.23
N TYR A 7 -19.37 -4.67 -18.89
CA TYR A 7 -20.68 -4.55 -18.24
C TYR A 7 -21.42 -5.90 -18.16
N THR A 8 -20.77 -6.99 -18.57
CA THR A 8 -21.36 -8.32 -18.55
C THR A 8 -21.30 -8.95 -17.16
N SER A 9 -22.17 -9.93 -16.92
CA SER A 9 -22.22 -10.69 -15.67
C SER A 9 -20.90 -11.42 -15.36
N LYS A 10 -20.03 -11.60 -16.36
CA LYS A 10 -18.78 -12.36 -16.24
C LYS A 10 -17.78 -11.64 -15.34
N PHE A 11 -17.61 -10.32 -15.51
CA PHE A 11 -16.76 -9.52 -14.62
C PHE A 11 -17.28 -9.54 -13.18
N LYS A 12 -18.59 -9.34 -12.99
CA LYS A 12 -19.23 -9.36 -11.67
C LYS A 12 -19.01 -10.70 -10.94
N ASN A 13 -19.08 -11.82 -11.66
CA ASN A 13 -18.88 -13.16 -11.09
C ASN A 13 -17.42 -13.49 -10.73
N THR A 14 -16.45 -12.64 -11.13
CA THR A 14 -15.03 -12.79 -10.77
C THR A 14 -14.58 -11.86 -9.64
N LEU A 15 -15.42 -10.90 -9.25
CA LEU A 15 -15.15 -10.02 -8.12
C LEU A 15 -15.26 -10.79 -6.80
N LYS A 16 -14.34 -10.47 -5.89
CA LYS A 16 -14.39 -10.93 -4.50
C LYS A 16 -14.49 -9.72 -3.61
N GLU A 17 -15.48 -9.73 -2.74
CA GLU A 17 -15.63 -8.74 -1.68
C GLU A 17 -15.01 -9.29 -0.40
N MET A 18 -14.37 -8.40 0.36
CA MET A 18 -13.76 -8.73 1.64
C MET A 18 -14.09 -7.62 2.62
N GLU A 19 -14.58 -8.00 3.80
CA GLU A 19 -14.76 -7.09 4.93
C GLU A 19 -13.68 -7.35 5.97
N ILE A 20 -13.02 -6.29 6.42
CA ILE A 20 -11.96 -6.34 7.42
C ILE A 20 -12.35 -5.41 8.57
N LYS A 21 -12.35 -5.93 9.80
CA LYS A 21 -12.56 -5.12 11.00
C LYS A 21 -11.26 -4.41 11.36
N LEU A 22 -11.26 -3.08 11.30
CA LEU A 22 -10.10 -2.26 11.64
C LEU A 22 -10.04 -1.95 13.14
N ASN A 23 -8.85 -2.11 13.71
CA ASN A 23 -8.49 -1.67 15.05
C ASN A 23 -7.80 -0.30 15.00
N ASN A 24 -7.76 0.37 16.15
CA ASN A 24 -7.10 1.66 16.25
C ASN A 24 -5.62 1.55 15.85
N ASN A 25 -5.16 2.51 15.06
CA ASN A 25 -3.83 2.60 14.47
C ASN A 25 -3.50 1.54 13.40
N ASP A 26 -4.48 0.76 12.92
CA ASP A 26 -4.26 -0.11 11.77
C ASP A 26 -3.87 0.72 10.54
N ILE A 27 -2.94 0.21 9.75
CA ILE A 27 -2.51 0.82 8.49
C ILE A 27 -2.91 -0.10 7.35
N ILE A 28 -3.70 0.45 6.43
CA ILE A 28 -4.04 -0.20 5.17
C ILE A 28 -3.12 0.38 4.10
N THR A 29 -2.42 -0.50 3.40
CA THR A 29 -1.52 -0.17 2.29
C THR A 29 -2.08 -0.81 1.03
N LEU A 30 -2.45 0.02 0.06
CA LEU A 30 -2.84 -0.43 -1.28
C LEU A 30 -1.80 0.06 -2.27
N PHE A 31 -1.35 -0.79 -3.17
CA PHE A 31 -0.30 -0.45 -4.13
C PHE A 31 -0.43 -1.24 -5.43
N THR A 32 0.24 -0.77 -6.48
CA THR A 32 0.45 -1.50 -7.73
C THR A 32 1.74 -2.31 -7.69
N ASP A 33 1.82 -3.32 -8.54
CA ASP A 33 3.00 -4.17 -8.78
C ASP A 33 4.31 -3.39 -9.01
N GLY A 34 4.22 -2.19 -9.58
CA GLY A 34 5.35 -1.25 -9.71
C GLY A 34 6.15 -1.01 -8.40
N ILE A 35 5.57 -1.25 -7.22
CA ILE A 35 6.32 -1.25 -5.94
C ILE A 35 7.09 -2.56 -5.74
N ASN A 36 6.41 -3.71 -5.66
CA ASN A 36 7.04 -4.96 -5.26
C ASN A 36 7.92 -5.58 -6.37
N GLU A 37 7.58 -5.34 -7.64
CA GLU A 37 8.31 -5.83 -8.82
C GLU A 37 9.42 -4.86 -9.28
N SER A 38 9.62 -3.75 -8.56
CA SER A 38 10.79 -2.88 -8.79
C SER A 38 12.08 -3.68 -8.58
N VAL A 39 12.93 -3.74 -9.61
CA VAL A 39 14.19 -4.51 -9.58
C VAL A 39 15.41 -3.62 -9.30
N ASN A 40 16.46 -4.19 -8.71
CA ASN A 40 17.78 -3.56 -8.61
C ASN A 40 18.70 -3.96 -9.79
N GLU A 41 19.97 -3.53 -9.77
CA GLU A 41 20.97 -3.89 -10.81
C GLU A 41 21.25 -5.40 -10.89
N GLU A 42 21.02 -6.14 -9.81
CA GLU A 42 21.20 -7.60 -9.73
C GLU A 42 19.95 -8.37 -10.20
N LEU A 43 18.94 -7.66 -10.72
CA LEU A 43 17.62 -8.19 -11.11
C LEU A 43 16.84 -8.81 -9.94
N GLU A 44 17.15 -8.42 -8.71
CA GLU A 44 16.34 -8.79 -7.55
C GLU A 44 15.15 -7.84 -7.40
N GLU A 45 13.96 -8.40 -7.20
CA GLU A 45 12.76 -7.63 -6.87
C GLU A 45 12.86 -7.02 -5.46
N PHE A 46 12.24 -5.84 -5.29
CA PHE A 46 12.08 -5.20 -3.99
C PHE A 46 11.32 -6.12 -3.02
N GLY A 47 10.25 -6.73 -3.52
CA GLY A 47 9.49 -7.77 -2.84
C GLY A 47 8.62 -7.27 -1.69
N TYR A 48 7.67 -8.13 -1.28
CA TYR A 48 6.74 -7.83 -0.19
C TYR A 48 7.42 -7.71 1.17
N ASN A 49 8.46 -8.52 1.43
CA ASN A 49 9.14 -8.55 2.73
C ASN A 49 9.74 -7.18 3.10
N ARG A 50 10.44 -6.52 2.17
CA ARG A 50 11.03 -5.19 2.42
C ARG A 50 9.96 -4.14 2.66
N LEU A 51 8.87 -4.17 1.90
CA LEU A 51 7.73 -3.27 2.09
C LEU A 51 7.09 -3.46 3.48
N GLU A 52 6.82 -4.71 3.86
CA GLU A 52 6.26 -5.05 5.18
C GLU A 52 7.16 -4.60 6.32
N GLU A 53 8.46 -4.83 6.23
CA GLU A 53 9.43 -4.41 7.25
C GLU A 53 9.44 -2.88 7.41
N ILE A 54 9.42 -2.13 6.31
CA ILE A 54 9.35 -0.66 6.36
C ILE A 54 8.07 -0.23 7.06
N ILE A 55 6.91 -0.79 6.71
CA ILE A 55 5.64 -0.42 7.33
C ILE A 55 5.65 -0.77 8.83
N LYS A 56 6.04 -1.99 9.19
CA LYS A 56 6.06 -2.47 10.59
C LYS A 56 6.99 -1.61 11.46
N ASN A 57 8.19 -1.30 10.96
CA ASN A 57 9.19 -0.54 11.72
C ASN A 57 8.87 0.96 11.81
N ASN A 58 7.90 1.45 11.03
CA ASN A 58 7.59 2.88 10.93
C ASN A 58 6.09 3.17 11.12
N SER A 59 5.34 2.24 11.70
CA SER A 59 3.88 2.35 11.89
C SER A 59 3.48 3.53 12.78
N ASN A 60 4.39 4.02 13.62
CA ASN A 60 4.17 5.18 14.49
C ASN A 60 4.19 6.53 13.73
N LEU A 61 4.77 6.58 12.53
CA LEU A 61 4.87 7.81 11.75
C LEU A 61 3.49 8.29 11.26
N SER A 62 3.46 9.54 10.80
CA SER A 62 2.34 10.03 9.97
C SER A 62 2.32 9.29 8.63
N VAL A 63 1.16 9.28 7.96
CA VAL A 63 1.02 8.63 6.64
C VAL A 63 1.91 9.28 5.58
N GLU A 64 2.15 10.58 5.68
CA GLU A 64 3.02 11.33 4.77
C GLU A 64 4.50 10.97 4.96
N GLU A 65 4.97 10.89 6.20
CA GLU A 65 6.34 10.45 6.49
C GLU A 65 6.55 8.98 6.07
N LEU A 66 5.55 8.13 6.33
CA LEU A 66 5.60 6.73 5.95
C LEU A 66 5.62 6.55 4.42
N SER A 67 4.75 7.26 3.68
CA SER A 67 4.73 7.19 2.22
C SER A 67 6.05 7.66 1.62
N ASN A 68 6.60 8.78 2.11
CA ASN A 68 7.90 9.29 1.69
C ASN A 68 9.02 8.27 1.96
N LYS A 69 8.98 7.59 3.10
CA LYS A 69 9.98 6.57 3.46
C LYS A 69 9.90 5.34 2.56
N ILE A 70 8.68 4.87 2.25
CA ILE A 70 8.47 3.76 1.32
C ILE A 70 8.99 4.14 -0.08
N MET A 71 8.54 5.28 -0.61
CA MET A 71 8.94 5.74 -1.95
C MET A 71 10.46 5.91 -2.05
N LYS A 72 11.09 6.55 -1.07
CA LYS A 72 12.54 6.68 -1.03
C LYS A 72 13.25 5.32 -1.02
N SER A 73 12.74 4.36 -0.27
CA SER A 73 13.33 3.03 -0.18
C SER A 73 13.25 2.30 -1.53
N VAL A 74 12.10 2.33 -2.19
CA VAL A 74 11.91 1.74 -3.52
C VAL A 74 12.85 2.40 -4.53
N THR A 75 12.84 3.73 -4.63
CA THR A 75 13.71 4.47 -5.57
C THR A 75 15.20 4.27 -5.29
N THR A 76 15.59 4.10 -4.03
CA THR A 76 17.00 3.84 -3.68
C THR A 76 17.39 2.42 -4.03
N PHE A 77 16.50 1.45 -3.84
CA PHE A 77 16.72 0.05 -4.17
C PHE A 77 16.80 -0.18 -5.68
N SER A 78 15.87 0.41 -6.45
CA SER A 78 15.86 0.37 -7.91
C SER A 78 16.83 1.37 -8.56
N ARG A 79 17.75 1.95 -7.78
CA ARG A 79 18.68 2.94 -8.32
C ARG A 79 19.52 2.29 -9.42
N ASN A 80 19.65 3.00 -10.54
CA ASN A 80 20.36 2.58 -11.76
C ASN A 80 19.75 1.40 -12.52
N SER A 81 18.61 0.85 -12.08
CA SER A 81 17.75 0.05 -12.94
C SER A 81 16.73 0.98 -13.62
N SER A 82 16.29 0.62 -14.82
CA SER A 82 15.15 1.29 -15.42
C SER A 82 13.90 0.93 -14.63
N GLN A 83 13.30 1.87 -13.90
CA GLN A 83 11.97 1.71 -13.35
C GLN A 83 11.02 1.31 -14.51
N HIS A 84 10.47 0.11 -14.47
CA HIS A 84 9.78 -0.47 -15.63
C HIS A 84 8.28 -0.15 -15.69
N ASP A 85 7.65 0.19 -14.55
CA ASP A 85 6.18 0.34 -14.44
C ASP A 85 5.76 1.50 -13.51
N ASP A 86 4.50 1.93 -13.62
CA ASP A 86 3.90 3.00 -12.85
C ASP A 86 3.69 2.62 -11.38
N ILE A 87 4.22 3.44 -10.46
CA ILE A 87 4.03 3.26 -9.02
C ILE A 87 2.77 4.01 -8.55
N THR A 88 1.85 3.28 -7.92
CA THR A 88 0.75 3.85 -7.12
C THR A 88 0.83 3.33 -5.69
N LEU A 89 0.72 4.23 -4.71
CA LEU A 89 0.67 3.91 -3.28
C LEU A 89 -0.43 4.71 -2.59
N ILE A 90 -1.29 4.01 -1.85
CA ILE A 90 -2.32 4.60 -0.99
C ILE A 90 -2.09 4.07 0.43
N LEU A 91 -1.92 4.99 1.38
CA LEU A 91 -1.82 4.67 2.80
C LEU A 91 -3.02 5.26 3.54
N ILE A 92 -3.67 4.41 4.34
CA ILE A 92 -4.77 4.81 5.23
C ILE A 92 -4.40 4.39 6.63
N LYS A 93 -4.33 5.34 7.56
CA LYS A 93 -4.14 5.06 8.99
C LYS A 93 -5.48 5.23 9.71
N TRP A 94 -6.00 4.13 10.24
CA TRP A 94 -7.29 4.12 10.89
C TRP A 94 -7.17 4.58 12.33
N ASN A 95 -7.67 5.78 12.61
CA ASN A 95 -7.81 6.28 13.96
C ASN A 95 -9.24 6.04 14.41
N SER A 96 -9.47 5.05 15.26
CA SER A 96 -10.79 4.86 15.85
C SER A 96 -11.06 6.06 16.76
N TYR A 97 -12.06 6.86 16.42
CA TYR A 97 -12.55 7.88 17.33
C TYR A 97 -13.12 7.15 18.57
N LYS A 98 -12.44 7.25 19.71
CA LYS A 98 -13.11 6.99 20.98
C LYS A 98 -14.16 8.08 21.11
N ASN A 99 -15.43 7.69 21.23
CA ASN A 99 -16.48 8.60 21.68
C ASN A 99 -15.96 9.31 22.94
N LEU A 100 -15.72 10.61 22.82
CA LEU A 100 -15.69 11.54 23.94
C LEU A 100 -17.12 11.64 24.50
N LYS A 101 -17.67 10.53 25.01
CA LYS A 101 -18.82 10.59 25.91
C LYS A 101 -18.26 10.75 27.31
N GLY A 102 -18.02 12.01 27.63
CA GLY A 102 -17.70 12.49 28.96
C GLY A 102 -18.41 13.80 29.24
N GLU A 103 -19.70 13.90 28.90
CA GLU A 103 -20.72 14.78 29.55
C GLU A 103 -22.05 14.01 29.41
N ILE A 104 -22.85 13.76 30.46
CA ILE A 104 -23.24 14.59 31.61
C ILE A 104 -23.02 13.83 32.93
#